data_AF-A0A962ESI1-F1
#
_entry.id   AF-A0A962ESI1-F1
#
_cell.length_a   1.000
_cell.length_b   1.000
_cell.length_c   1.000
_cell.angle_alpha   90.00
_cell.angle_beta   90.00
_cell.angle_gamma   90.00
#
_symmetry.space_group_name_H-M   'P 1'
#
loop_
_entity.id
_entity.type
_entity.pdbx_description
1 polymer ?
#
loop_
_entity_poly.entity_id
_entity_poly.type
_entity_poly.pdbx_seq_one_letter_code
_entity_poly.pdbx_strand_id
1 'polypeptide(L)' 'MGLRPSTVTGQSPHMVLGLESSCDETAAAIVVRHADGRGEVLSNVVRSQIDEHRAYGGVVPELAAR' A
#
# COMPACT_ATOMS: atom_id res chain seq x y z
N MET A 1 -34.01 20.83 -23.26
CA MET A 1 -33.25 20.57 -22.01
C MET A 1 -32.32 19.39 -22.27
N GLY A 2 -31.22 19.61 -22.98
CA GLY A 2 -30.29 18.54 -23.37
C GLY A 2 -29.22 18.35 -22.30
N LEU A 3 -29.14 17.15 -21.73
CA LEU A 3 -28.04 16.76 -20.84
C LEU A 3 -26.75 16.78 -21.66
N ARG A 4 -25.80 17.61 -21.26
CA ARG A 4 -24.46 17.62 -21.86
C ARG A 4 -23.79 16.30 -21.51
N PRO A 5 -23.21 15.56 -22.48
CA PRO A 5 -22.35 14.45 -22.15
C PRO A 5 -21.16 15.01 -21.36
N SER A 6 -21.01 14.60 -20.11
CA SER A 6 -19.81 14.88 -19.33
C SER A 6 -18.66 14.15 -20.01
N THR A 7 -17.96 14.84 -20.91
CA THR A 7 -16.67 14.40 -21.44
C THR A 7 -15.77 14.16 -20.23
N VAL A 8 -15.48 12.88 -19.95
CA VAL A 8 -14.41 12.52 -19.01
C VAL A 8 -13.12 12.98 -19.67
N THR A 9 -12.73 14.23 -19.38
CA THR A 9 -11.36 14.70 -19.56
C THR A 9 -10.45 13.73 -18.83
N GLY A 10 -9.37 13.29 -19.48
CA GLY A 10 -8.49 12.20 -19.02
C GLY A 10 -8.34 12.14 -17.51
N GLN A 11 -8.64 10.97 -16.94
CA GLN A 11 -8.62 10.72 -15.50
C GLN A 11 -7.28 11.18 -14.93
N SER A 12 -7.28 12.18 -14.04
CA SER A 12 -6.09 12.57 -13.30
C SER A 12 -5.52 11.35 -12.56
N PRO A 13 -4.18 11.23 -12.44
CA PRO A 13 -3.59 10.15 -11.69
C PRO A 13 -4.14 10.14 -10.25
N HIS A 14 -4.60 8.98 -9.79
CA HIS A 14 -5.12 8.81 -8.44
C HIS A 14 -3.98 8.43 -7.51
N MET A 15 -3.82 9.15 -6.41
CA MET A 15 -2.83 8.83 -5.38
C MET A 15 -3.50 8.09 -4.23
N VAL A 16 -2.95 6.93 -3.86
CA VAL A 16 -3.51 6.00 -2.88
C VAL A 16 -2.49 5.77 -1.77
N LEU A 17 -2.93 5.90 -0.52
CA LEU A 17 -2.18 5.48 0.66
C LEU A 17 -2.59 4.06 1.05
N GLY A 18 -1.63 3.13 1.00
CA GLY A 18 -1.77 1.77 1.53
C GLY A 18 -1.20 1.69 2.94
N LEU A 19 -1.93 1.04 3.85
CA LEU A 19 -1.49 0.69 5.19
C LEU A 19 -1.67 -0.81 5.39
N GLU A 20 -0.65 -1.47 5.92
CA GLU A 20 -0.65 -2.92 6.18
C GLU A 20 -0.16 -3.17 7.61
N SER A 21 -0.90 -4.02 8.35
CA SER A 21 -0.65 -4.31 9.76
C SER A 21 -1.20 -5.68 10.20
N SER A 22 -1.37 -6.63 9.29
CA SER A 22 -2.05 -7.91 9.57
C SER A 22 -1.17 -9.00 10.19
N CYS A 23 0.17 -8.84 10.20
CA CYS A 23 1.13 -9.81 10.73
C CYS A 23 2.21 -9.09 11.60
N ASP A 24 3.49 -9.46 11.42
CA ASP A 24 4.65 -8.95 12.19
C ASP A 24 5.24 -7.65 11.61
N GLU A 25 4.77 -7.25 10.44
CA GLU A 25 5.20 -6.05 9.75
C GLU A 25 4.13 -4.97 9.81
N THR A 26 4.56 -3.74 10.10
CA THR A 26 3.77 -2.55 9.85
C THR A 26 4.33 -1.84 8.63
N ALA A 27 3.51 -1.60 7.62
CA ALA A 27 3.96 -0.94 6.39
C ALA A 27 3.02 0.19 5.94
N ALA A 28 3.61 1.16 5.24
CA ALA A 28 2.90 2.25 4.58
C ALA A 28 3.48 2.49 3.18
N ALA A 29 2.60 2.64 2.19
CA ALA A 29 3.00 2.86 0.80
C ALA A 29 2.15 3.93 0.12
N ILE A 30 2.75 4.67 -0.80
CA ILE A 30 2.05 5.58 -1.71
C ILE A 30 2.10 4.97 -3.11
N VAL A 31 0.92 4.79 -3.71
CA VAL A 31 0.76 4.24 -5.05
C VAL A 31 0.02 5.25 -5.92
N VAL A 32 0.53 5.51 -7.11
CA VAL A 32 -0.18 6.26 -8.14
C VAL A 32 -0.81 5.29 -9.12
N ARG A 33 -2.10 5.49 -9.40
CA ARG A 33 -2.79 4.87 -10.53
C ARG A 33 -2.91 5.88 -11.66
N HIS A 34 -2.15 5.63 -12.73
CA HIS A 34 -2.16 6.44 -13.94
C HIS A 34 -3.47 6.29 -14.72
N ALA A 35 -3.75 7.24 -15.61
CA ALA A 35 -4.95 7.26 -16.44
C ALA A 35 -5.06 6.04 -17.38
N ASP A 36 -3.91 5.47 -17.77
CA ASP A 36 -3.77 4.25 -18.58
C ASP A 36 -4.04 2.97 -17.78
N GLY A 37 -4.34 3.10 -16.48
CA GLY A 37 -4.63 2.00 -15.57
C GLY A 37 -3.40 1.39 -14.90
N ARG A 38 -2.19 1.85 -15.24
CA ARG A 38 -0.93 1.34 -14.70
C ARG A 38 -0.71 1.86 -13.28
N GLY A 39 -0.22 0.99 -12.40
CA GLY A 39 0.16 1.34 -11.03
C GLY A 39 1.65 1.63 -10.91
N GLU A 40 2.02 2.60 -10.08
CA GLU A 40 3.40 2.94 -9.75
C GLU A 40 3.54 3.16 -8.24
N VAL A 41 4.53 2.51 -7.61
CA VAL A 41 4.83 2.70 -6.19
C VAL A 41 5.81 3.87 -6.06
N LEU A 42 5.38 4.95 -5.42
CA LEU A 42 6.22 6.13 -5.18
C LEU A 42 7.04 6.01 -3.89
N SER A 43 6.46 5.38 -2.86
CA SER A 43 7.14 5.12 -1.60
C SER A 43 6.62 3.83 -0.99
N ASN A 44 7.49 3.11 -0.30
CA ASN A 44 7.12 1.95 0.49
C ASN A 44 8.06 1.87 1.69
N VAL A 45 7.50 1.97 2.89
CA VAL A 45 8.24 1.83 4.14
C VAL A 45 7.68 0.64 4.88
N VAL A 46 8.56 -0.29 5.24
CA VAL A 46 8.21 -1.48 6.02
C VAL A 46 9.00 -1.41 7.32
N ARG A 47 8.28 -1.42 8.44
CA ARG A 47 8.86 -1.64 9.75
C ARG A 47 8.62 -3.11 10.09
N SER A 48 9.67 -3.90 9.92
CA SER A 48 9.67 -5.31 10.32
C SER A 48 10.12 -5.45 11.76
N GLN A 49 9.44 -6.30 12.54
CA GLN A 49 9.90 -6.74 13.85
C GLN A 49 11.06 -7.77 13.77
N ILE A 50 11.58 -8.09 12.58
CA ILE A 50 12.63 -9.11 12.39
C ILE A 50 13.95 -8.77 13.10
N ASP A 51 14.32 -7.48 13.23
CA ASP A 51 15.55 -7.11 13.94
C ASP A 51 15.50 -7.42 15.45
N GLU A 52 14.31 -7.51 16.05
CA GLU A 52 14.13 -7.94 17.46
C GLU A 52 14.16 -9.49 17.62
N HIS A 53 13.92 -10.25 16.54
CA HIS A 53 13.88 -11.72 16.57
C HIS A 53 15.13 -12.41 16.00
N ARG A 54 16.16 -11.64 15.62
CA ARG A 54 17.44 -12.16 15.11
C ARG A 54 18.13 -13.12 16.09
N ALA A 55 17.86 -13.00 17.38
CA ALA A 55 18.37 -13.91 18.42
C ALA A 55 17.70 -15.30 18.45
N TYR A 56 16.54 -15.48 17.79
CA TYR A 56 15.73 -16.70 17.86
C TYR A 56 15.60 -17.47 16.52
N GLY A 57 16.29 -17.03 15.46
CA GLY A 57 16.45 -17.81 14.22
C GLY A 57 15.26 -17.78 13.26
N GLY A 58 14.25 -16.94 13.49
CA GLY A 58 13.10 -16.79 12.59
C GLY A 58 11.88 -16.17 13.28
N VAL A 59 10.76 -16.11 12.54
CA VAL A 59 9.45 -15.68 13.04
C VAL A 59 8.93 -16.71 14.05
N VAL A 60 8.50 -16.25 15.24
CA VAL A 60 7.85 -17.09 16.26
C VAL A 60 6.33 -16.93 16.13
N PRO A 61 5.61 -17.93 15.59
CA PRO A 61 4.18 -17.82 15.33
C PRO A 61 3.32 -17.52 16.57
N GLU A 62 3.78 -17.91 17.77
CA GLU A 62 3.07 -17.63 19.02
C GLU A 62 3.03 -16.13 19.43
N LEU A 63 3.90 -15.28 18.88
CA LEU A 63 3.96 -13.83 19.16
C LEU A 63 3.32 -12.96 18.06
N ALA A 64 3.27 -13.47 16.83
CA ALA A 64 2.78 -12.76 15.64
C ALA A 64 1.25 -12.56 15.57
N ALA A 65 0.51 -13.31 16.38
CA ALA A 65 -0.94 -13.43 16.29
C ALA A 65 -1.72 -12.62 17.35
N ARG A 66 -1.07 -11.68 18.06
CA ARG A 66 -1.69 -10.93 19.17
C ARG A 66 -1.57 -9.42 19.04
#